data_AF-A0AA43V2K1-F1
#
_entry.id   AF-A0AA43V2K1-F1
#
_cell.length_a   1.000
_cell.length_b   1.000
_cell.length_c   1.000
_cell.angle_alpha   90.00
_cell.angle_beta   90.00
_cell.angle_gamma   90.00
#
_symmetry.space_group_name_H-M   'P 1'
#
loop_
_entity.id
_entity.type
_entity.pdbx_description
1 polymer ?
#
loop_
_entity_poly.entity_id
_entity_poly.type
_entity_poly.pdbx_seq_one_letter_code
_entity_poly.pdbx_strand_id
1 'polypeptide(L)'
;ETIFTELRNRDITFIAASGNQYAKLKSIFGDRDMYFISENGAVIYKGNELYNYKSFNRQVFQQVVDYLNMNQGIDQLVICGLKSAYILKHTSEAFKEDTRFYYHQLKEIDSLQQLPEDDYVKIAFNINRETHPNVDEEVATQFSNDIKLVSSGHDSIDIIMPNMTKGQALKRLLDKWEMSPSELMAFG
;
A
#
# COMPACT_ATOMS: atom_id res chain seq x y z
N GLU A 1 -25.64 4.73 -2.11
CA GLU A 1 -26.27 4.19 -3.33
C GLU A 1 -26.69 5.28 -4.31
N THR A 2 -27.62 6.17 -3.96
CA THR A 2 -28.20 7.17 -4.89
C THR A 2 -27.16 8.01 -5.64
N ILE A 3 -26.16 8.56 -4.94
CA ILE A 3 -25.11 9.39 -5.57
C ILE A 3 -24.28 8.57 -6.57
N PHE A 4 -23.89 7.34 -6.21
CA PHE A 4 -23.08 6.49 -7.07
C PHE A 4 -23.81 6.12 -8.38
N THR A 5 -25.10 5.81 -8.30
CA THR A 5 -25.93 5.55 -9.47
C THR A 5 -26.05 6.79 -10.37
N GLU A 6 -26.27 7.97 -9.79
CA GLU A 6 -26.32 9.23 -10.55
C GLU A 6 -25.01 9.56 -11.27
N LEU A 7 -23.87 9.32 -10.63
CA LEU A 7 -22.56 9.50 -11.28
C LEU A 7 -22.43 8.58 -12.50
N ARG A 8 -22.79 7.29 -12.37
CA ARG A 8 -22.74 6.35 -13.49
C ARG A 8 -23.70 6.70 -14.63
N ASN A 9 -24.90 7.17 -14.31
CA ASN A 9 -25.87 7.61 -15.33
C ASN A 9 -25.40 8.83 -16.13
N ARG A 10 -24.38 9.55 -15.63
CA ARG A 10 -23.76 10.70 -16.29
C ARG A 10 -22.37 10.38 -16.85
N ASP A 11 -22.03 9.10 -16.95
CA ASP A 11 -20.72 8.62 -17.40
C ASP A 11 -19.53 9.14 -16.57
N ILE A 12 -19.76 9.44 -15.29
CA ILE A 12 -18.72 9.90 -14.36
C ILE A 12 -18.10 8.69 -13.66
N THR A 13 -16.80 8.51 -13.87
CA THR A 13 -16.03 7.46 -13.18
C THR A 13 -15.75 7.85 -11.73
N PHE A 14 -16.13 6.98 -10.80
CA PHE A 14 -15.81 7.14 -9.37
C PHE A 14 -14.59 6.30 -8.98
N ILE A 15 -13.69 6.90 -8.18
CA ILE A 15 -12.43 6.28 -7.76
C ILE A 15 -12.28 6.42 -6.25
N ALA A 16 -12.07 5.31 -5.54
CA ALA A 16 -11.61 5.34 -4.16
C ALA A 16 -10.08 5.17 -4.11
N ALA A 17 -9.35 6.16 -3.58
CA ALA A 17 -7.89 6.13 -3.49
C ALA A 17 -7.38 6.15 -2.04
N SER A 18 -6.63 5.12 -1.63
CA SER A 18 -6.14 4.97 -0.25
C SER A 18 -4.76 4.31 -0.17
N GLY A 19 -4.10 4.49 0.99
CA GLY A 19 -2.90 3.74 1.36
C GLY A 19 -3.22 2.30 1.80
N ASN A 20 -4.49 2.02 2.10
CA ASN A 20 -4.97 0.72 2.55
C ASN A 20 -4.95 -0.33 1.42
N GLN A 21 -5.00 -1.59 1.83
CA GLN A 21 -5.19 -2.75 0.97
C GLN A 21 -6.53 -2.69 0.22
N TYR A 22 -6.57 -3.21 -1.00
CA TYR A 22 -7.81 -3.33 -1.79
C TYR A 22 -8.94 -4.01 -1.01
N ALA A 23 -8.65 -5.08 -0.25
CA ALA A 23 -9.64 -5.79 0.55
C ALA A 23 -10.32 -4.87 1.61
N LYS A 24 -9.59 -3.90 2.18
CA LYS A 24 -10.15 -2.91 3.10
C LYS A 24 -11.08 -1.95 2.38
N LEU A 25 -10.67 -1.43 1.22
CA LEU A 25 -11.53 -0.58 0.39
C LEU A 25 -12.81 -1.33 -0.02
N LYS A 26 -12.67 -2.58 -0.45
CA LYS A 26 -13.82 -3.44 -0.81
C LYS A 26 -14.77 -3.67 0.35
N SER A 27 -14.29 -3.79 1.59
CA SER A 27 -15.20 -3.92 2.75
C SER A 27 -16.03 -2.65 3.02
N ILE A 28 -15.53 -1.48 2.64
CA ILE A 28 -16.19 -0.19 2.87
C ILE A 28 -17.20 0.07 1.75
N PHE A 29 -16.77 -0.10 0.50
CA PHE A 29 -17.58 0.23 -0.66
C PHE A 29 -18.45 -0.94 -1.14
N GLY A 30 -18.13 -2.18 -0.76
CA GLY A 30 -18.76 -3.38 -1.30
C GLY A 30 -18.30 -3.69 -2.73
N ASP A 31 -18.99 -4.65 -3.36
CA ASP A 31 -18.76 -4.98 -4.76
C ASP A 31 -19.43 -3.95 -5.66
N ARG A 32 -18.63 -3.03 -6.23
CA ARG A 32 -19.09 -1.94 -7.09
C ARG A 32 -18.24 -1.82 -8.33
N ASP A 33 -18.88 -1.53 -9.45
CA ASP A 33 -18.21 -1.20 -10.71
C ASP A 33 -17.60 0.21 -10.65
N MET A 34 -16.46 0.31 -9.98
CA MET A 34 -15.69 1.52 -9.76
C MET A 34 -14.20 1.19 -9.68
N TYR A 35 -13.35 2.21 -9.74
CA TYR A 35 -11.91 2.00 -9.57
C TYR A 35 -11.49 2.12 -8.10
N PHE A 36 -10.59 1.25 -7.71
CA PHE A 36 -9.95 1.25 -6.40
C PHE A 36 -8.45 1.42 -6.60
N ILE A 37 -7.90 2.55 -6.16
CA ILE A 37 -6.47 2.79 -6.07
C ILE A 37 -6.04 2.47 -4.64
N SER A 38 -5.31 1.38 -4.47
CA SER A 38 -4.85 0.85 -3.17
C SER A 38 -3.33 0.87 -3.08
N GLU A 39 -2.81 0.58 -1.88
CA GLU A 39 -1.36 0.51 -1.62
C GLU A 39 -0.63 1.77 -2.10
N ASN A 40 -1.19 2.93 -1.73
CA ASN A 40 -0.76 4.28 -2.12
C ASN A 40 -0.68 4.55 -3.62
N GLY A 41 -1.24 3.69 -4.47
CA GLY A 41 -1.18 3.85 -5.92
C GLY A 41 -0.42 2.75 -6.64
N ALA A 42 0.16 1.79 -5.93
CA ALA A 42 0.84 0.66 -6.55
C ALA A 42 -0.15 -0.34 -7.18
N VAL A 43 -1.38 -0.45 -6.68
CA VAL A 43 -2.34 -1.48 -7.09
C VAL A 43 -3.69 -0.84 -7.44
N ILE A 44 -4.21 -1.16 -8.63
CA ILE A 44 -5.47 -0.63 -9.14
C ILE A 44 -6.40 -1.80 -9.50
N TYR A 45 -7.59 -1.79 -8.93
CA TYR A 45 -8.70 -2.68 -9.29
C TYR A 45 -9.82 -1.91 -9.98
N LYS A 46 -10.54 -2.58 -10.88
CA LYS A 46 -11.85 -2.15 -11.39
C LYS A 46 -12.89 -3.17 -10.92
N GLY A 47 -13.75 -2.80 -9.99
CA GLY A 47 -14.58 -3.77 -9.27
C GLY A 47 -13.72 -4.85 -8.61
N ASN A 48 -13.81 -6.08 -9.11
CA ASN A 48 -13.05 -7.24 -8.64
C ASN A 48 -11.88 -7.64 -9.55
N GLU A 49 -11.69 -6.95 -10.68
CA GLU A 49 -10.64 -7.24 -11.65
C GLU A 49 -9.37 -6.44 -11.33
N LEU A 50 -8.22 -7.13 -11.28
CA LEU A 50 -6.92 -6.48 -11.16
C LEU A 50 -6.62 -5.73 -12.47
N TYR A 51 -6.79 -4.41 -12.45
CA TYR A 51 -6.69 -3.57 -13.64
C TYR A 51 -5.24 -3.20 -13.98
N ASN A 52 -4.43 -2.90 -12.96
CA ASN A 52 -3.02 -2.57 -13.11
C ASN A 52 -2.30 -2.70 -11.78
N TYR A 53 -1.02 -3.07 -11.80
CA TYR A 53 -0.15 -2.89 -10.64
C TYR A 53 1.30 -2.65 -11.05
N LYS A 54 2.06 -2.15 -10.09
CA LYS A 54 3.52 -2.16 -10.10
C LYS A 54 4.00 -2.81 -8.81
N SER A 55 5.01 -3.66 -8.90
CA SER A 55 5.67 -4.30 -7.77
C SER A 55 7.16 -3.98 -7.80
N PHE A 56 7.78 -4.07 -6.63
CA PHE A 56 9.22 -3.97 -6.49
C PHE A 56 9.92 -5.13 -7.21
N ASN A 57 11.16 -4.91 -7.63
CA ASN A 57 12.04 -6.04 -7.89
C ASN A 57 12.21 -6.84 -6.59
N ARG A 58 11.98 -8.16 -6.65
CA ARG A 58 11.98 -9.02 -5.46
C ARG A 58 13.29 -8.99 -4.68
N GLN A 59 14.44 -8.91 -5.35
CA GLN A 59 15.74 -8.87 -4.69
C GLN A 59 15.93 -7.57 -3.92
N VAL A 60 15.59 -6.43 -4.56
CA VAL A 60 15.64 -5.11 -3.92
C VAL A 60 14.67 -5.05 -2.74
N PHE A 61 13.46 -5.57 -2.91
CA PHE A 61 12.47 -5.63 -1.82
C PHE A 61 12.99 -6.44 -0.62
N GLN A 62 13.57 -7.62 -0.88
CA GLN A 62 14.16 -8.45 0.18
C GLN A 62 15.29 -7.72 0.89
N GLN A 63 16.14 -6.97 0.18
CA GLN A 63 17.21 -6.17 0.81
C GLN A 63 16.67 -5.10 1.76
N VAL A 64 15.56 -4.43 1.40
CA VAL A 64 14.91 -3.45 2.28
C VAL A 64 14.33 -4.13 3.52
N VAL A 65 13.65 -5.27 3.33
CA VAL A 65 13.08 -6.06 4.45
C VAL A 65 14.17 -6.55 5.39
N ASP A 66 15.26 -7.09 4.85
CA ASP A 66 16.39 -7.59 5.63
C ASP A 66 17.09 -6.44 6.38
N TYR A 67 17.24 -5.27 5.76
CA TYR A 67 17.79 -4.10 6.44
C TYR A 67 16.93 -3.66 7.63
N LEU A 68 15.60 -3.57 7.44
CA LEU A 68 14.69 -3.19 8.54
C LEU A 68 14.68 -4.24 9.65
N ASN A 69 14.64 -5.52 9.29
CA ASN A 69 14.50 -6.58 10.28
C ASN A 69 15.82 -6.98 10.94
N MET A 70 16.86 -7.24 10.16
CA MET A 70 18.14 -7.76 10.66
C MET A 70 19.11 -6.66 11.10
N ASN A 71 19.17 -5.53 10.38
CA ASN A 71 20.11 -4.45 10.72
C ASN A 71 19.52 -3.48 11.73
N GLN A 72 18.24 -3.13 11.58
CA GLN A 72 17.54 -2.21 12.47
C GLN A 72 16.80 -2.93 13.60
N GLY A 73 16.56 -4.25 13.52
CA GLY A 73 15.89 -4.99 14.60
C GLY A 73 14.38 -4.71 14.70
N ILE A 74 13.74 -4.31 13.59
CA ILE A 74 12.31 -4.03 13.54
C ILE A 74 11.55 -5.30 13.15
N ASP A 75 10.82 -5.88 14.10
CA ASP A 75 10.01 -7.10 13.86
C ASP A 75 8.56 -6.80 13.48
N GLN A 76 8.05 -5.61 13.84
CA GLN A 76 6.67 -5.20 13.58
C GLN A 76 6.51 -4.56 12.19
N LEU A 77 6.82 -5.34 11.16
CA LEU A 77 6.67 -4.96 9.76
C LEU A 77 5.42 -5.61 9.17
N VAL A 78 4.67 -4.85 8.36
CA VAL A 78 3.61 -5.39 7.50
C VAL A 78 4.09 -5.41 6.06
N ILE A 79 4.34 -6.60 5.55
CA ILE A 79 4.82 -6.84 4.18
C ILE A 79 3.60 -6.96 3.26
N CYS A 80 3.40 -6.01 2.36
CA CYS A 80 2.21 -5.97 1.52
C CYS A 80 2.53 -6.50 0.13
N GLY A 81 1.93 -7.64 -0.23
CA GLY A 81 1.92 -8.18 -1.58
C GLY A 81 0.53 -8.14 -2.21
N LEU A 82 0.44 -8.52 -3.49
CA LEU A 82 -0.84 -8.58 -4.20
C LEU A 82 -1.79 -9.64 -3.64
N LYS A 83 -1.25 -10.79 -3.20
CA LYS A 83 -2.06 -11.91 -2.70
C LYS A 83 -2.38 -11.76 -1.23
N SER A 84 -1.54 -11.11 -0.43
CA SER A 84 -1.79 -10.93 1.00
C SER A 84 -0.87 -9.86 1.59
N ALA A 85 -1.26 -9.31 2.73
CA ALA A 85 -0.29 -8.77 3.68
C ALA A 85 0.31 -9.92 4.50
N TYR A 86 1.53 -9.74 4.98
CA TYR A 86 2.25 -10.72 5.78
C TYR A 86 2.90 -10.06 7.01
N ILE A 87 2.80 -10.74 8.15
CA ILE A 87 3.44 -10.35 9.41
C ILE A 87 4.10 -11.56 10.07
N LEU A 88 5.07 -11.34 10.93
CA LEU A 88 5.72 -12.40 11.69
C LEU A 88 4.76 -13.03 12.73
N LYS A 89 4.74 -14.36 12.82
CA LYS A 89 3.91 -15.09 13.80
C LYS A 89 4.20 -14.71 15.26
N HIS A 90 5.42 -14.30 15.56
CA HIS A 90 5.89 -14.03 16.92
C HIS A 90 5.74 -12.56 17.35
N THR A 91 5.15 -11.69 16.51
CA THR A 91 4.78 -10.34 16.94
C THR A 91 3.68 -10.37 18.01
N SER A 92 3.55 -9.30 18.79
CA SER A 92 2.54 -9.22 19.85
C SER A 92 1.11 -9.35 19.30
N GLU A 93 0.21 -9.93 20.09
CA GLU A 93 -1.21 -10.04 19.70
C GLU A 93 -1.85 -8.67 19.49
N ALA A 94 -1.48 -7.65 20.28
CA ALA A 94 -1.93 -6.27 20.07
C ALA A 94 -1.57 -5.76 18.66
N PHE A 95 -0.34 -5.99 18.20
CA PHE A 95 0.06 -5.62 16.84
C PHE A 95 -0.72 -6.39 15.77
N LYS A 96 -1.01 -7.68 16.00
CA LYS A 96 -1.81 -8.49 15.08
C LYS A 96 -3.25 -7.97 14.99
N GLU A 97 -3.87 -7.65 16.11
CA GLU A 97 -5.23 -7.08 16.17
C GLU A 97 -5.30 -5.74 15.42
N ASP A 98 -4.37 -4.83 15.72
CA ASP A 98 -4.27 -3.54 15.03
C ASP A 98 -4.05 -3.73 13.52
N THR A 99 -3.18 -4.66 13.12
CA THR A 99 -2.91 -4.94 11.71
C THR A 99 -4.13 -5.50 11.00
N ARG A 100 -4.89 -6.41 11.61
CA ARG A 100 -6.12 -6.98 11.02
C ARG A 100 -7.18 -5.92 10.75
N PHE A 101 -7.21 -4.82 11.51
CA PHE A 101 -8.12 -3.71 11.25
C PHE A 101 -7.82 -3.03 9.90
N TYR A 102 -6.55 -2.85 9.54
CA TYR A 102 -6.15 -2.18 8.29
C TYR A 102 -5.98 -3.15 7.11
N TYR A 103 -5.59 -4.39 7.39
CA TYR A 103 -5.27 -5.42 6.40
C TYR A 103 -6.20 -6.62 6.55
N HIS A 104 -7.30 -6.60 5.79
CA HIS A 104 -8.34 -7.64 5.85
C HIS A 104 -7.88 -8.97 5.27
N GLN A 105 -6.89 -8.96 4.38
CA GLN A 105 -6.24 -10.16 3.86
C GLN A 105 -4.80 -10.22 4.38
N LEU A 106 -4.63 -10.96 5.48
CA LEU A 106 -3.41 -11.02 6.28
C LEU A 106 -3.02 -12.46 6.59
N LYS A 107 -1.75 -12.79 6.43
CA LYS A 107 -1.16 -14.10 6.75
C LYS A 107 -0.01 -13.93 7.72
N GLU A 108 0.12 -14.86 8.65
CA GLU A 108 1.26 -14.92 9.56
C GLU A 108 2.32 -15.87 9.01
N ILE A 109 3.58 -15.42 8.99
CA ILE A 109 4.72 -16.16 8.44
C ILE A 109 5.81 -16.37 9.51
N ASP A 110 6.62 -17.42 9.32
CA ASP A 110 7.65 -17.80 10.29
C ASP A 110 8.91 -16.91 10.23
N SER A 111 9.22 -16.35 9.05
CA SER A 111 10.43 -15.55 8.82
C SER A 111 10.20 -14.50 7.73
N LEU A 112 10.87 -13.36 7.85
CA LEU A 112 10.91 -12.30 6.83
C LEU A 112 12.01 -12.53 5.78
N GLN A 113 12.97 -13.43 6.03
CA GLN A 113 14.05 -13.77 5.10
C GLN A 113 13.59 -14.75 4.02
N GLN A 114 12.48 -15.46 4.26
CA GLN A 114 11.84 -16.33 3.29
C GLN A 114 10.40 -15.90 3.04
N LEU A 115 10.26 -14.80 2.31
CA LEU A 115 8.96 -14.28 1.90
C LEU A 115 8.25 -15.25 0.92
N PRO A 116 6.93 -15.49 1.09
CA PRO A 116 6.14 -16.29 0.16
C PRO A 116 6.23 -15.82 -1.30
N GLU A 117 5.80 -16.66 -2.25
CA GLU A 117 5.70 -16.24 -3.65
C GLU A 117 4.55 -15.23 -3.84
N ASP A 118 4.90 -13.94 -3.90
CA ASP A 118 3.99 -12.82 -4.16
C ASP A 118 4.73 -11.67 -4.88
N ASP A 119 3.94 -10.77 -5.46
CA ASP A 119 4.42 -9.50 -5.99
C ASP A 119 4.29 -8.42 -4.91
N TYR A 120 5.42 -7.97 -4.39
CA TYR A 120 5.45 -7.03 -3.27
C TYR A 120 5.34 -5.57 -3.71
N VAL A 121 4.53 -4.80 -3.00
CA VAL A 121 4.13 -3.46 -3.41
C VAL A 121 4.35 -2.38 -2.36
N LYS A 122 4.47 -2.76 -1.07
CA LYS A 122 4.65 -1.83 0.04
C LYS A 122 5.18 -2.54 1.30
N ILE A 123 5.92 -1.82 2.14
CA ILE A 123 6.21 -2.20 3.53
C ILE A 123 5.61 -1.12 4.42
N ALA A 124 4.87 -1.49 5.46
CA ALA A 124 4.35 -0.55 6.44
C ALA A 124 4.86 -0.89 7.84
N PHE A 125 5.20 0.14 8.62
CA PHE A 125 5.62 -0.01 10.00
C PHE A 125 5.45 1.31 10.76
N ASN A 126 5.43 1.22 12.09
CA ASN A 126 5.43 2.39 12.95
C ASN A 126 6.83 2.61 13.51
N ILE A 127 7.30 3.85 13.46
CA ILE A 127 8.58 4.22 14.03
C ILE A 127 8.40 4.42 15.53
N ASN A 128 9.13 3.64 16.33
CA ASN A 128 9.35 4.00 17.72
C ASN A 128 10.52 5.00 17.78
N ARG A 129 10.21 6.28 17.99
CA ARG A 129 11.21 7.36 17.99
C ARG A 129 12.16 7.32 19.19
N GLU A 130 11.84 6.57 20.25
CA GLU A 130 12.74 6.37 21.39
C GLU A 130 13.87 5.38 21.05
N THR A 131 13.54 4.32 20.31
CA THR A 131 14.52 3.28 19.93
C THR A 131 15.14 3.50 18.55
N HIS A 132 14.41 4.14 17.64
CA HIS A 132 14.78 4.34 16.24
C HIS A 132 14.50 5.79 15.79
N PRO A 133 15.16 6.79 16.40
CA PRO A 133 14.86 8.20 16.15
C PRO A 133 15.02 8.61 14.67
N ASN A 134 15.97 7.99 13.95
CA ASN A 134 16.38 8.41 12.60
C ASN A 134 16.18 7.33 11.53
N VAL A 135 15.42 6.25 11.81
CA VAL A 135 15.35 5.10 10.89
C VAL A 135 14.77 5.45 9.53
N ASP A 136 13.87 6.43 9.45
CA ASP A 136 13.36 6.96 8.18
C ASP A 136 14.46 7.63 7.35
N GLU A 137 15.31 8.45 7.96
CA GLU A 137 16.45 9.07 7.27
C GLU A 137 17.48 8.03 6.82
N GLU A 138 17.79 7.06 7.68
CA GLU A 138 18.75 5.99 7.40
C GLU A 138 18.29 5.10 6.25
N VAL A 139 17.04 4.64 6.29
CA VAL A 139 16.42 3.82 5.24
C VAL A 139 16.32 4.60 3.93
N ALA A 140 15.89 5.86 3.97
CA ALA A 140 15.80 6.70 2.78
C ALA A 140 17.17 6.95 2.15
N THR A 141 18.23 7.08 2.95
CA THR A 141 19.59 7.26 2.46
C THR A 141 20.12 5.97 1.82
N GLN A 142 19.98 4.84 2.51
CA GLN A 142 20.47 3.54 2.07
C GLN A 142 19.83 3.08 0.75
N PHE A 143 18.55 3.37 0.54
CA PHE A 143 17.75 2.89 -0.60
C PHE A 143 17.20 4.04 -1.45
N SER A 144 17.93 5.16 -1.51
CA SER A 144 17.45 6.44 -2.11
C SER A 144 16.90 6.36 -3.54
N ASN A 145 17.36 5.39 -4.34
CA ASN A 145 16.87 5.18 -5.72
C ASN A 145 15.75 4.15 -5.82
N ASP A 146 15.54 3.35 -4.78
CA ASP A 146 14.71 2.15 -4.80
C ASP A 146 13.38 2.34 -4.08
N ILE A 147 13.32 3.27 -3.13
CA ILE A 147 12.15 3.49 -2.28
C ILE A 147 11.77 4.97 -2.17
N LYS A 148 10.55 5.20 -1.69
CA LYS A 148 10.09 6.47 -1.17
C LYS A 148 9.32 6.23 0.13
N LEU A 149 9.58 7.04 1.14
CA LEU A 149 8.82 7.04 2.37
C LEU A 149 7.61 7.98 2.27
N VAL A 150 6.47 7.52 2.77
CA VAL A 150 5.24 8.31 2.88
C VAL A 150 4.71 8.15 4.29
N SER A 151 4.44 9.26 4.97
CA SER A 151 3.77 9.20 6.28
C SER A 151 2.28 8.95 6.12
N SER A 152 1.76 8.02 6.91
CA SER A 152 0.33 7.71 7.04
C SER A 152 -0.27 8.21 8.36
N GLY A 153 0.51 8.95 9.16
CA GLY A 153 0.10 9.59 10.43
C GLY A 153 0.60 8.86 11.68
N HIS A 154 0.76 9.57 12.81
CA HIS A 154 1.20 9.04 14.11
C HIS A 154 2.43 8.11 14.03
N ASP A 155 3.52 8.60 13.43
CA ASP A 155 4.77 7.83 13.20
C ASP A 155 4.63 6.55 12.35
N SER A 156 3.47 6.35 11.71
CA SER A 156 3.29 5.29 10.71
C SER A 156 3.89 5.73 9.37
N ILE A 157 4.70 4.84 8.81
CA ILE A 157 5.43 5.04 7.56
C ILE A 157 5.13 3.89 6.61
N ASP A 158 4.82 4.26 5.38
CA ASP A 158 4.77 3.37 4.23
C ASP A 158 6.04 3.55 3.39
N ILE A 159 6.75 2.45 3.15
CA ILE A 159 7.78 2.34 2.11
C ILE A 159 7.10 1.90 0.82
N ILE A 160 7.13 2.76 -0.18
CA ILE A 160 6.57 2.53 -1.51
C ILE A 160 7.65 2.63 -2.58
N MET A 161 7.37 2.12 -3.78
CA MET A 161 8.24 2.40 -4.92
C MET A 161 8.25 3.90 -5.24
N PRO A 162 9.38 4.42 -5.74
CA PRO A 162 9.42 5.73 -6.36
C PRO A 162 8.32 5.84 -7.40
N ASN A 163 7.68 7.00 -7.42
CA ASN A 163 6.62 7.33 -8.35
C ASN A 163 5.29 6.55 -8.22
N MET A 164 5.08 5.78 -7.15
CA MET A 164 3.83 5.05 -6.89
C MET A 164 2.94 5.69 -5.84
N THR A 165 2.77 7.02 -5.92
CA THR A 165 1.80 7.77 -5.08
C THR A 165 0.40 7.81 -5.70
N LYS A 166 -0.62 8.18 -4.91
CA LYS A 166 -2.03 8.25 -5.36
C LYS A 166 -2.20 9.23 -6.52
N GLY A 167 -1.57 10.40 -6.43
CA GLY A 167 -1.60 11.41 -7.50
C GLY A 167 -0.97 10.88 -8.79
N GLN A 168 0.11 10.10 -8.70
CA GLN A 168 0.74 9.48 -9.87
C GLN A 168 -0.10 8.34 -10.43
N ALA A 169 -0.79 7.57 -9.59
CA ALA A 169 -1.75 6.57 -10.05
C ALA A 169 -2.92 7.22 -10.80
N LEU A 170 -3.48 8.32 -10.28
CA LEU A 170 -4.51 9.10 -10.97
C LEU A 170 -3.99 9.64 -12.30
N LYS A 171 -2.78 10.21 -12.33
CA LYS A 171 -2.15 10.66 -13.57
C LYS A 171 -2.06 9.54 -14.61
N ARG A 172 -1.57 8.35 -14.22
CA ARG A 172 -1.49 7.19 -15.13
C ARG A 172 -2.85 6.74 -15.65
N LEU A 173 -3.91 6.86 -14.85
CA LEU A 173 -5.28 6.57 -15.30
C LEU A 173 -5.76 7.61 -16.31
N LEU A 174 -5.61 8.91 -16.00
CA LEU A 174 -5.99 9.99 -16.91
C LEU A 174 -5.25 9.89 -18.24
N ASP A 175 -3.92 9.66 -18.21
CA ASP A 175 -3.11 9.48 -19.41
C ASP A 175 -3.63 8.29 -20.26
N LYS A 176 -4.02 7.18 -19.62
CA LYS A 176 -4.56 5.98 -20.30
C LYS A 176 -5.98 6.21 -20.85
N TRP A 177 -6.75 7.08 -20.23
CA TRP A 177 -8.10 7.43 -20.66
C TRP A 177 -8.13 8.63 -21.61
N GLU A 178 -6.96 9.18 -21.94
CA GLU A 178 -6.81 10.39 -22.75
C GLU A 178 -7.60 11.58 -22.17
N MET A 179 -7.66 11.67 -20.84
CA MET A 179 -8.38 12.70 -20.09
C MET A 179 -7.44 13.77 -19.53
N SER A 180 -7.94 15.00 -19.48
CA SER A 180 -7.26 16.14 -18.88
C SER A 180 -7.41 16.15 -17.35
N PRO A 181 -6.40 16.63 -16.59
CA PRO A 181 -6.55 16.91 -15.17
C PRO A 181 -7.73 17.84 -14.82
N SER A 182 -8.20 18.67 -15.76
CA SER A 182 -9.39 19.52 -15.55
C SER A 182 -10.70 18.73 -15.44
N GLU A 183 -10.68 17.46 -15.84
CA GLU A 183 -11.83 16.54 -15.76
C GLU A 183 -11.79 15.71 -14.46
N LEU A 184 -10.75 15.88 -13.63
CA LEU A 184 -10.61 15.21 -12.34
C LEU A 184 -11.06 16.11 -11.19
N MET A 185 -11.91 15.57 -10.33
CA MET A 185 -12.21 16.12 -9.01
C MET A 185 -11.66 15.19 -7.93
N ALA A 186 -10.92 15.74 -6.96
CA ALA A 186 -10.28 14.98 -5.89
C ALA A 186 -10.59 15.57 -4.51
N PHE A 187 -10.64 14.69 -3.50
CA PHE A 187 -10.86 15.02 -2.09
C PHE A 187 -9.84 14.23 -1.27
N GLY A 188 -9.19 14.85 -0.28
CA GLY A 188 -8.15 14.22 0.53
C GLY A 188 -7.63 15.10 1.65
#